data_AF-A0AAW6VB00-F1
#
_entry.id   AF-A0AAW6VB00-F1
#
_cell.length_a   1.000
_cell.length_b   1.000
_cell.length_c   1.000
_cell.angle_alpha   90.00
_cell.angle_beta   90.00
_cell.angle_gamma   90.00
#
_symmetry.space_group_name_H-M   'P 1'
#
loop_
_entity.id
_entity.type
_entity.pdbx_description
1 polymer ?
#
loop_
_entity_poly.entity_id
_entity_poly.type
_entity_poly.pdbx_seq_one_letter_code
_entity_poly.pdbx_strand_id
1 'polypeptide(L)'
;MRRRDLLRSMALSPLVISIPSKGKEGFKTQPENLGCQISTDSVSPEMFGAKSDGVFNNKEAIEKALQYAYINGLSCTFLKGQYYSEDISIDFPIRIVLQNGCYLNFELSIIGGLFYSESESIINQDWEAFSRGTRSFSNKNSKMNKGDMVSVSLDYRHGGSAQIGNENGIDILNVVDVNETDFIVKNGTRFPYSYPIISKLKSVIAFKGEIPKDSYIINGDFINKFSPGDIIRIENVDGTDSVGGGKYYFEYVEVKSVNNSHIILSARTVYSHSNPWLIKTNFINHVNLTGEGRIKKLVLRNIKNVKLSSLYINRLIISSCYGVNVSNLTLTGLGEPSTVNITYCFGKSIFQNLQISNSESNSDNSTLKIMSSPQIILSNITISDSNSSSKKQSNYSLFVDSLYTPYSCWNDNIIVNNVICERPRSHFKRGVWFYGLRRSVIDSIVGADVFLQGSVDCYFKNFNVSNYMLEIKDLVRCDVTAKCMSAVTRGGIDNVLRLEFDGPLTGDFSDESYYCKFTAGTLDPEKGGNYSQGDGNYLYFNSPTLNSTDNKINLSVEFQKNLIIEPTRLSLVRQREFLKIGKDVSNIYIKNNFQKF
;
A
#
# COMPACT_ATOMS: atom_id res chain seq x y z
N MET A 1 -8.23 31.70 9.76
CA MET A 1 -8.83 31.56 8.41
C MET A 1 -10.31 31.25 8.57
N ARG A 2 -11.20 31.98 7.88
CA ARG A 2 -12.65 31.97 8.18
C ARG A 2 -13.36 30.82 7.44
N ARG A 3 -14.35 30.23 8.12
CA ARG A 3 -15.25 29.10 7.76
C ARG A 3 -15.91 29.14 6.37
N ARG A 4 -15.74 30.21 5.58
CA ARG A 4 -16.30 30.37 4.22
C ARG A 4 -15.40 29.83 3.11
N ASP A 5 -14.10 29.66 3.36
CA ASP A 5 -13.17 29.15 2.33
C ASP A 5 -13.18 27.61 2.23
N LEU A 6 -13.66 26.91 3.27
CA LEU A 6 -13.78 25.44 3.30
C LEU A 6 -14.95 24.90 2.44
N LEU A 7 -16.00 25.72 2.22
CA LEU A 7 -17.19 25.31 1.48
C LEU A 7 -17.04 25.44 -0.05
N ARG A 8 -16.00 26.11 -0.54
CA ARG A 8 -15.73 26.24 -1.99
C ARG A 8 -14.86 25.12 -2.55
N SER A 9 -14.14 24.33 -1.73
CA SER A 9 -13.40 23.15 -2.20
C SER A 9 -14.28 21.88 -2.28
N MET A 10 -15.47 21.88 -1.68
CA MET A 10 -16.39 20.74 -1.69
C MET A 10 -17.35 20.71 -2.90
N ALA A 11 -17.37 21.73 -3.75
CA ALA A 11 -18.43 21.94 -4.75
C ALA A 11 -18.05 21.62 -6.21
N LEU A 12 -16.89 21.02 -6.51
CA LEU A 12 -16.51 20.65 -7.87
C LEU A 12 -15.87 19.25 -7.95
N SER A 13 -16.66 18.24 -7.60
CA SER A 13 -16.52 16.89 -8.15
C SER A 13 -17.92 16.43 -8.58
N PRO A 14 -18.25 16.39 -9.89
CA PRO A 14 -19.50 15.77 -10.31
C PRO A 14 -19.37 14.26 -10.09
N LEU A 15 -19.92 13.80 -8.97
CA LEU A 15 -20.27 12.41 -8.71
C LEU A 15 -21.38 12.05 -9.71
N VAL A 16 -21.04 11.47 -10.85
CA VAL A 16 -22.04 10.85 -11.74
C VAL A 16 -22.39 9.49 -11.16
N ILE A 17 -23.40 9.46 -10.28
CA ILE A 17 -24.09 8.23 -9.90
C ILE A 17 -25.06 7.92 -11.04
N SER A 18 -24.69 7.01 -11.94
CA SER A 18 -25.65 6.45 -12.89
C SER A 18 -26.58 5.49 -12.15
N ILE A 19 -27.83 5.91 -11.98
CA ILE A 19 -28.95 5.08 -11.53
C ILE A 19 -29.27 4.09 -12.67
N PRO A 20 -29.37 2.77 -12.44
CA PRO A 20 -29.78 1.85 -13.50
C PRO A 20 -31.29 2.03 -13.76
N SER A 21 -31.62 2.52 -14.95
CA SER A 21 -32.99 2.61 -15.44
C SER A 21 -33.56 1.21 -15.66
N LYS A 22 -34.74 0.95 -15.10
CA LYS A 22 -35.58 -0.22 -15.43
C LYS A 22 -35.91 -0.19 -16.93
N GLY A 23 -35.35 -1.13 -17.68
CA GLY A 23 -35.74 -1.42 -19.07
C GLY A 23 -36.14 -2.89 -19.20
N LYS A 24 -37.44 -3.14 -19.43
CA LYS A 24 -37.95 -4.41 -19.97
C LYS A 24 -37.65 -4.43 -21.47
N GLU A 25 -37.03 -5.50 -21.96
CA GLU A 25 -37.10 -6.03 -23.34
C GLU A 25 -36.24 -7.30 -23.32
N GLY A 26 -36.81 -8.51 -23.39
CA GLY A 26 -37.28 -9.12 -24.63
C GLY A 26 -36.35 -10.30 -24.96
N PHE A 27 -36.61 -11.47 -24.37
CA PHE A 27 -35.89 -12.71 -24.69
C PHE A 27 -36.12 -13.06 -26.17
N LYS A 28 -35.06 -12.99 -26.98
CA LYS A 28 -34.95 -13.72 -28.24
C LYS A 28 -33.80 -14.71 -28.12
N THR A 29 -34.15 -15.98 -28.05
CA THR A 29 -33.23 -17.11 -28.23
C THR A 29 -32.79 -17.17 -29.69
N GLN A 30 -31.49 -17.18 -29.93
CA GLN A 30 -30.89 -17.66 -31.19
C GLN A 30 -29.70 -18.57 -30.87
N PRO A 31 -29.43 -19.54 -31.75
CA PRO A 31 -28.92 -20.86 -31.35
C PRO A 31 -27.41 -20.90 -31.18
N GLU A 32 -26.99 -21.86 -30.36
CA GLU A 32 -25.62 -22.35 -30.23
C GLU A 32 -25.02 -22.64 -31.60
N ASN A 33 -23.95 -21.91 -31.94
CA ASN A 33 -22.95 -22.36 -32.89
C ASN A 33 -21.57 -22.10 -32.27
N LEU A 34 -21.07 -23.14 -31.59
CA LEU A 34 -19.67 -23.30 -31.21
C LEU A 34 -18.81 -23.45 -32.48
N GLY A 35 -18.53 -22.32 -33.12
CA GLY A 35 -17.46 -22.19 -34.10
C GLY A 35 -16.28 -21.52 -33.44
N CYS A 36 -15.21 -22.28 -33.18
CA CYS A 36 -13.92 -21.77 -32.74
C CYS A 36 -13.33 -20.88 -33.87
N GLN A 37 -13.67 -19.58 -33.87
CA GLN A 37 -12.91 -18.59 -34.62
C GLN A 37 -11.65 -18.30 -33.81
N ILE A 38 -10.54 -18.94 -34.21
CA ILE A 38 -9.20 -18.53 -33.80
C ILE A 38 -9.04 -17.11 -34.35
N SER A 39 -9.07 -16.10 -33.47
CA SER A 39 -8.75 -14.74 -33.87
C SER A 39 -7.33 -14.73 -34.44
N THR A 40 -7.11 -14.08 -35.58
CA THR A 40 -5.79 -13.88 -36.19
C THR A 40 -4.81 -13.10 -35.30
N ASP A 41 -5.29 -12.53 -34.20
CA ASP A 41 -4.54 -11.65 -33.30
C ASP A 41 -4.01 -12.36 -32.03
N SER A 42 -3.98 -13.70 -32.02
CA SER A 42 -3.52 -14.47 -30.86
C SER A 42 -2.75 -15.73 -31.24
N VAL A 43 -1.80 -16.13 -30.39
CA VAL A 43 -1.18 -17.46 -30.39
C VAL A 43 -1.52 -18.20 -29.09
N SER A 44 -1.29 -19.50 -29.05
CA SER A 44 -1.41 -20.31 -27.82
C SER A 44 -0.14 -21.13 -27.56
N PRO A 45 0.15 -21.51 -26.31
CA PRO A 45 1.29 -22.38 -25.99
C PRO A 45 1.29 -23.73 -26.72
N GLU A 46 0.12 -24.28 -27.07
CA GLU A 46 -0.01 -25.55 -27.81
C GLU A 46 0.61 -25.46 -29.21
N MET A 47 0.54 -24.30 -29.85
CA MET A 47 1.18 -24.06 -31.14
C MET A 47 2.71 -24.21 -31.07
N PHE A 48 3.28 -24.16 -29.86
CA PHE A 48 4.69 -24.33 -29.55
C PHE A 48 4.99 -25.64 -28.80
N GLY A 49 4.02 -26.56 -28.73
CA GLY A 49 4.21 -27.91 -28.16
C GLY A 49 3.80 -28.07 -26.70
N ALA A 50 3.12 -27.09 -26.10
CA ALA A 50 2.57 -27.24 -24.75
C ALA A 50 1.49 -28.33 -24.70
N LYS A 51 1.39 -29.00 -23.55
CA LYS A 51 0.36 -29.98 -23.21
C LYS A 51 -0.32 -29.58 -21.91
N SER A 52 -1.62 -29.34 -21.97
CA SER A 52 -2.44 -28.91 -20.84
C SER A 52 -2.98 -30.11 -20.03
N ASP A 53 -2.11 -31.10 -19.75
CA ASP A 53 -2.43 -32.37 -19.08
C ASP A 53 -2.16 -32.39 -17.56
N GLY A 54 -1.59 -31.30 -17.03
CA GLY A 54 -1.23 -31.14 -15.62
C GLY A 54 0.06 -31.84 -15.19
N VAL A 55 0.80 -32.48 -16.10
CA VAL A 55 1.99 -33.29 -15.78
C VAL A 55 3.20 -32.86 -16.60
N PHE A 56 3.03 -32.57 -17.89
CA PHE A 56 4.12 -32.17 -18.76
C PHE A 56 4.67 -30.80 -18.34
N ASN A 57 6.00 -30.65 -18.25
CA ASN A 57 6.63 -29.36 -17.97
C ASN A 57 6.57 -28.47 -19.22
N ASN A 58 5.72 -27.44 -19.17
CA ASN A 58 5.42 -26.59 -20.31
C ASN A 58 6.34 -25.38 -20.49
N LYS A 59 7.38 -25.22 -19.65
CA LYS A 59 8.21 -24.00 -19.58
C LYS A 59 8.65 -23.48 -20.94
N GLU A 60 9.37 -24.30 -21.71
CA GLU A 60 9.93 -23.89 -22.99
C GLU A 60 8.85 -23.48 -24.01
N ALA A 61 7.76 -24.23 -24.08
CA ALA A 61 6.65 -23.93 -25.01
C ALA A 61 5.93 -22.64 -24.63
N ILE A 62 5.70 -22.41 -23.33
CA ILE A 62 5.07 -21.20 -22.82
C ILE A 62 5.97 -19.98 -23.05
N GLU A 63 7.25 -20.06 -22.71
CA GLU A 63 8.21 -18.97 -22.92
C GLU A 63 8.30 -18.59 -24.41
N LYS A 64 8.37 -19.58 -25.31
CA LYS A 64 8.35 -19.34 -26.76
C LYS A 64 7.06 -18.67 -27.22
N ALA A 65 5.90 -19.11 -26.73
CA ALA A 65 4.61 -18.53 -27.10
C ALA A 65 4.48 -17.08 -26.63
N LEU A 66 4.90 -16.79 -25.40
CA LEU A 66 4.91 -15.44 -24.83
C LEU A 66 5.86 -14.53 -25.62
N GLN A 67 7.07 -14.99 -25.92
CA GLN A 67 8.05 -14.24 -26.70
C GLN A 67 7.54 -13.97 -28.12
N TYR A 68 6.95 -14.97 -28.77
CA TYR A 68 6.40 -14.83 -30.12
C TYR A 68 5.24 -13.85 -30.14
N ALA A 69 4.33 -13.93 -29.16
CA ALA A 69 3.22 -12.99 -29.02
C ALA A 69 3.72 -11.56 -28.86
N TYR A 70 4.73 -11.35 -28.00
CA TYR A 70 5.34 -10.04 -27.80
C TYR A 70 5.96 -9.48 -29.09
N ILE A 71 6.83 -10.25 -29.77
CA ILE A 71 7.52 -9.81 -30.99
C ILE A 71 6.52 -9.42 -32.09
N ASN A 72 5.39 -10.12 -32.18
CA ASN A 72 4.39 -9.91 -33.23
C ASN A 72 3.21 -9.02 -32.80
N GLY A 73 3.22 -8.46 -31.58
CA GLY A 73 2.15 -7.61 -31.08
C GLY A 73 0.80 -8.33 -30.85
N LEU A 74 0.83 -9.65 -30.68
CA LEU A 74 -0.34 -10.52 -30.49
C LEU A 74 -0.64 -10.73 -28.99
N SER A 75 -1.79 -11.31 -28.68
CA SER A 75 -2.02 -11.92 -27.36
C SER A 75 -1.51 -13.36 -27.29
N CYS A 76 -1.12 -13.80 -26.09
CA CYS A 76 -0.94 -15.21 -25.77
C CYS A 76 -2.18 -15.72 -25.03
N THR A 77 -2.98 -16.54 -25.70
CA THR A 77 -4.21 -17.13 -25.13
C THR A 77 -3.91 -18.54 -24.65
N PHE A 78 -4.08 -18.79 -23.35
CA PHE A 78 -4.05 -20.14 -22.81
C PHE A 78 -5.44 -20.75 -22.93
N LEU A 79 -5.49 -21.94 -23.51
CA LEU A 79 -6.71 -22.69 -23.72
C LEU A 79 -7.14 -23.40 -22.42
N LYS A 80 -8.35 -23.97 -22.45
CA LYS A 80 -8.85 -24.79 -21.34
C LYS A 80 -7.93 -26.00 -21.11
N GLY A 81 -7.54 -26.21 -19.86
CA GLY A 81 -6.69 -27.32 -19.43
C GLY A 81 -5.78 -26.96 -18.27
N GLN A 82 -4.95 -27.91 -17.83
CA GLN A 82 -4.03 -27.72 -16.71
C GLN A 82 -2.59 -27.66 -17.19
N TYR A 83 -1.93 -26.52 -16.98
CA TYR A 83 -0.52 -26.33 -17.35
C TYR A 83 0.33 -26.48 -16.10
N TYR A 84 1.13 -27.53 -16.07
CA TYR A 84 2.26 -27.65 -15.16
C TYR A 84 3.51 -27.07 -15.81
N SER A 85 4.34 -26.40 -15.02
CA SER A 85 5.63 -25.85 -15.44
C SER A 85 6.50 -25.61 -14.21
N GLU A 86 7.81 -25.56 -14.40
CA GLU A 86 8.67 -24.78 -13.51
C GLU A 86 8.28 -23.29 -13.56
N ASP A 87 8.70 -22.52 -12.56
CA ASP A 87 8.44 -21.08 -12.51
C ASP A 87 9.01 -20.37 -13.76
N ILE A 88 8.20 -19.47 -14.30
CA ILE A 88 8.47 -18.72 -15.54
C ILE A 88 8.64 -17.25 -15.17
N SER A 89 9.71 -16.63 -15.65
CA SER A 89 9.97 -15.20 -15.48
C SER A 89 10.25 -14.54 -16.81
N ILE A 90 9.51 -13.50 -17.14
CA ILE A 90 9.68 -12.69 -18.36
C ILE A 90 9.84 -11.21 -18.01
N ASP A 91 10.46 -10.44 -18.91
CA ASP A 91 10.84 -9.04 -18.71
C ASP A 91 10.41 -8.14 -19.87
N PHE A 92 9.32 -8.50 -20.56
CA PHE A 92 8.79 -7.76 -21.71
C PHE A 92 7.27 -7.51 -21.60
N PRO A 93 6.75 -6.47 -22.29
CA PRO A 93 5.32 -6.21 -22.44
C PRO A 93 4.55 -7.42 -22.98
N ILE A 94 3.38 -7.72 -22.40
CA ILE A 94 2.59 -8.88 -22.86
C ILE A 94 1.09 -8.70 -22.60
N ARG A 95 0.28 -9.32 -23.47
CA ARG A 95 -1.16 -9.51 -23.29
C ARG A 95 -1.44 -11.01 -23.16
N ILE A 96 -1.93 -11.44 -22.00
CA ILE A 96 -2.28 -12.84 -21.72
C ILE A 96 -3.79 -12.94 -21.52
N VAL A 97 -4.41 -13.93 -22.15
CA VAL A 97 -5.82 -14.26 -21.98
C VAL A 97 -5.92 -15.69 -21.47
N LEU A 98 -6.58 -15.90 -20.34
CA LEU A 98 -6.82 -17.24 -19.77
C LEU A 98 -8.27 -17.64 -19.98
N GLN A 99 -8.51 -18.66 -20.81
CA GLN A 99 -9.87 -19.15 -21.01
C GLN A 99 -10.45 -19.77 -19.73
N ASN A 100 -11.78 -19.82 -19.65
CA ASN A 100 -12.47 -20.50 -18.56
C ASN A 100 -12.03 -21.98 -18.49
N GLY A 101 -11.66 -22.43 -17.29
CA GLY A 101 -11.12 -23.76 -17.06
C GLY A 101 -9.64 -23.94 -17.44
N CYS A 102 -8.92 -22.85 -17.72
CA CYS A 102 -7.46 -22.83 -17.78
C CYS A 102 -6.86 -22.74 -16.37
N TYR A 103 -5.84 -23.55 -16.06
CA TYR A 103 -5.15 -23.55 -14.78
C TYR A 103 -3.63 -23.49 -14.99
N LEU A 104 -3.00 -22.38 -14.59
CA LEU A 104 -1.54 -22.25 -14.54
C LEU A 104 -1.05 -22.66 -13.15
N ASN A 105 -0.51 -23.87 -13.02
CA ASN A 105 -0.09 -24.46 -11.75
C ASN A 105 1.37 -24.11 -11.36
N PHE A 106 1.84 -22.92 -11.73
CA PHE A 106 3.21 -22.45 -11.54
C PHE A 106 3.25 -20.94 -11.19
N GLU A 107 4.41 -20.41 -10.80
CA GLU A 107 4.61 -18.97 -10.70
C GLU A 107 4.87 -18.35 -12.07
N LEU A 108 4.05 -17.35 -12.42
CA LEU A 108 4.33 -16.44 -13.52
C LEU A 108 4.84 -15.10 -12.96
N SER A 109 6.11 -14.82 -13.22
CA SER A 109 6.79 -13.57 -12.90
C SER A 109 6.92 -12.70 -14.16
N ILE A 110 6.44 -11.46 -14.08
CA ILE A 110 6.64 -10.44 -15.13
C ILE A 110 7.34 -9.26 -14.47
N ILE A 111 8.64 -9.09 -14.74
CA ILE A 111 9.53 -8.23 -13.97
C ILE A 111 10.34 -7.35 -14.93
N GLY A 112 10.05 -6.05 -14.94
CA GLY A 112 10.90 -5.07 -15.63
C GLY A 112 12.16 -4.71 -14.84
N GLY A 113 13.04 -3.90 -15.45
CA GLY A 113 14.24 -3.40 -14.78
C GLY A 113 13.91 -2.27 -13.78
N LEU A 114 14.54 -2.31 -12.61
CA LEU A 114 14.36 -1.26 -11.60
C LEU A 114 14.94 0.08 -12.07
N PHE A 115 16.14 0.04 -12.67
CA PHE A 115 16.85 1.21 -13.18
C PHE A 115 17.31 1.03 -14.61
N TYR A 116 17.47 2.15 -15.32
CA TYR A 116 18.11 2.16 -16.64
C TYR A 116 19.63 2.10 -16.48
N SER A 117 20.19 0.89 -16.67
CA SER A 117 21.59 0.56 -16.39
C SER A 117 22.39 0.19 -17.66
N GLU A 118 23.72 0.33 -17.57
CA GLU A 118 24.69 -0.18 -18.56
C GLU A 118 25.02 -1.64 -18.32
N SER A 119 25.19 -1.99 -17.05
CA SER A 119 25.58 -3.30 -16.59
C SER A 119 25.08 -3.51 -15.17
N GLU A 120 24.84 -4.76 -14.83
CA GLU A 120 24.46 -5.19 -13.49
C GLU A 120 25.31 -6.39 -13.09
N SER A 121 25.70 -6.45 -11.82
CA SER A 121 26.40 -7.60 -11.26
C SER A 121 25.82 -7.95 -9.91
N ILE A 122 25.61 -9.25 -9.69
CA ILE A 122 25.15 -9.78 -8.41
C ILE A 122 26.38 -10.24 -7.64
N ILE A 123 26.49 -9.79 -6.39
CA ILE A 123 27.55 -10.24 -5.49
C ILE A 123 26.99 -11.30 -4.57
N ASN A 124 27.54 -12.51 -4.63
CA ASN A 124 27.07 -13.64 -3.81
C ASN A 124 27.71 -13.64 -2.42
N GLN A 125 27.47 -12.60 -1.63
CA GLN A 125 27.93 -12.49 -0.24
C GLN A 125 26.81 -11.95 0.65
N ASP A 126 26.79 -12.42 1.89
CA ASP A 126 25.73 -12.11 2.86
C ASP A 126 25.97 -10.79 3.62
N TRP A 127 25.04 -10.40 4.50
CA TRP A 127 24.99 -9.12 5.23
C TRP A 127 26.29 -8.70 5.90
N GLU A 128 27.09 -9.66 6.38
CA GLU A 128 28.37 -9.40 7.06
C GLU A 128 29.40 -8.72 6.14
N ALA A 129 29.36 -9.01 4.83
CA ALA A 129 30.28 -8.42 3.86
C ALA A 129 29.88 -6.99 3.46
N PHE A 130 28.58 -6.67 3.52
CA PHE A 130 28.04 -5.37 3.13
C PHE A 130 27.27 -4.73 4.27
N SER A 131 27.97 -4.46 5.37
CA SER A 131 27.43 -3.67 6.47
C SER A 131 27.21 -2.20 6.08
N ARG A 132 26.48 -1.46 6.91
CA ARG A 132 26.30 -0.02 6.71
C ARG A 132 27.66 0.68 6.70
N GLY A 133 27.87 1.53 5.69
CA GLY A 133 29.10 2.30 5.53
C GLY A 133 30.14 1.64 4.62
N THR A 134 29.84 0.47 4.04
CA THR A 134 30.70 -0.14 3.01
C THR A 134 30.92 0.82 1.85
N ARG A 135 32.19 1.00 1.47
CA ARG A 135 32.65 1.94 0.43
C ARG A 135 33.41 1.29 -0.72
N SER A 136 33.89 0.07 -0.55
CA SER A 136 34.67 -0.66 -1.55
C SER A 136 33.85 -1.82 -2.06
N PHE A 137 33.82 -1.99 -3.38
CA PHE A 137 33.06 -3.03 -4.06
C PHE A 137 33.90 -3.64 -5.15
N SER A 138 33.68 -4.92 -5.45
CA SER A 138 34.43 -5.58 -6.51
C SER A 138 34.11 -4.98 -7.89
N ASN A 139 35.17 -4.66 -8.64
CA ASN A 139 35.10 -4.16 -10.00
C ASN A 139 35.22 -5.28 -11.07
N LYS A 140 35.48 -6.53 -10.66
CA LYS A 140 35.81 -7.65 -11.56
C LYS A 140 34.80 -7.87 -12.70
N ASN A 141 33.52 -7.57 -12.47
CA ASN A 141 32.44 -7.82 -13.42
C ASN A 141 31.73 -6.55 -13.91
N SER A 142 32.20 -5.37 -13.51
CA SER A 142 31.39 -4.14 -13.59
C SER A 142 32.02 -3.03 -14.45
N LYS A 143 33.32 -3.12 -14.80
CA LYS A 143 34.07 -2.11 -15.58
C LYS A 143 33.70 -0.68 -15.21
N MET A 144 33.74 -0.36 -13.92
CA MET A 144 33.44 0.97 -13.40
C MET A 144 34.56 1.94 -13.74
N ASN A 145 34.22 3.21 -13.88
CA ASN A 145 35.15 4.33 -14.02
C ASN A 145 34.88 5.36 -12.91
N LYS A 146 35.91 6.16 -12.60
CA LYS A 146 35.74 7.33 -11.74
C LYS A 146 34.70 8.29 -12.34
N GLY A 147 33.76 8.72 -11.51
CA GLY A 147 32.63 9.57 -11.89
C GLY A 147 31.37 8.81 -12.28
N ASP A 148 31.44 7.48 -12.42
CA ASP A 148 30.25 6.67 -12.64
C ASP A 148 29.31 6.72 -11.42
N MET A 149 28.03 6.54 -11.71
CA MET A 149 26.99 6.45 -10.70
C MET A 149 26.48 5.02 -10.62
N VAL A 150 26.38 4.48 -9.41
CA VAL A 150 25.96 3.10 -9.17
C VAL A 150 24.78 3.04 -8.23
N SER A 151 23.89 2.07 -8.44
CA SER A 151 22.94 1.64 -7.42
C SER A 151 23.43 0.38 -6.72
N VAL A 152 23.20 0.29 -5.41
CA VAL A 152 23.28 -0.95 -4.64
C VAL A 152 21.88 -1.27 -4.14
N SER A 153 21.34 -2.44 -4.50
CA SER A 153 20.01 -2.88 -4.10
C SER A 153 20.02 -4.37 -3.74
N LEU A 154 19.02 -4.83 -2.99
CA LEU A 154 18.86 -6.26 -2.70
C LEU A 154 18.49 -7.05 -3.95
N ASP A 155 19.00 -8.28 -4.06
CA ASP A 155 18.45 -9.25 -5.00
C ASP A 155 17.03 -9.66 -4.57
N TYR A 156 16.08 -9.49 -5.48
CA TYR A 156 14.67 -9.81 -5.25
C TYR A 156 14.44 -11.31 -4.93
N ARG A 157 15.40 -12.20 -5.27
CA ARG A 157 15.32 -13.65 -5.01
C ARG A 157 15.75 -14.05 -3.61
N HIS A 158 16.68 -13.30 -3.01
CA HIS A 158 17.23 -13.61 -1.69
C HIS A 158 16.50 -12.84 -0.58
N GLY A 159 15.76 -11.79 -0.95
CA GLY A 159 14.91 -11.03 -0.04
C GLY A 159 15.72 -10.13 0.91
N GLY A 160 15.01 -9.42 1.78
CA GLY A 160 15.63 -8.62 2.84
C GLY A 160 14.99 -8.87 4.20
N SER A 161 15.57 -8.28 5.24
CA SER A 161 15.18 -8.49 6.64
C SER A 161 14.96 -7.18 7.37
N ALA A 162 13.75 -7.02 7.92
CA ALA A 162 13.42 -5.91 8.79
C ALA A 162 14.32 -5.89 10.05
N GLN A 163 14.69 -7.07 10.56
CA GLN A 163 15.54 -7.21 11.74
C GLN A 163 16.97 -6.71 11.50
N ILE A 164 17.47 -6.91 10.28
CA ILE A 164 18.78 -6.40 9.84
C ILE A 164 18.68 -4.92 9.39
N GLY A 165 17.47 -4.36 9.36
CA GLY A 165 17.21 -2.97 9.01
C GLY A 165 17.16 -2.70 7.51
N ASN A 166 17.00 -3.73 6.67
CA ASN A 166 16.88 -3.56 5.23
C ASN A 166 16.04 -4.68 4.56
N GLU A 167 14.82 -4.35 4.13
CA GLU A 167 13.97 -5.23 3.33
C GLU A 167 13.95 -4.86 1.85
N ASN A 168 14.13 -3.58 1.51
CA ASN A 168 14.07 -3.07 0.13
C ASN A 168 14.82 -1.75 -0.08
N GLY A 169 15.80 -1.46 0.77
CA GLY A 169 16.70 -0.31 0.70
C GLY A 169 17.50 -0.29 -0.59
N ILE A 170 17.83 0.93 -1.04
CA ILE A 170 18.63 1.17 -2.23
C ILE A 170 19.61 2.29 -1.89
N ASP A 171 20.85 2.20 -2.33
CA ASP A 171 21.82 3.28 -2.25
C ASP A 171 22.22 3.73 -3.65
N ILE A 172 22.29 5.05 -3.86
CA ILE A 172 22.80 5.66 -5.09
C ILE A 172 24.12 6.34 -4.75
N LEU A 173 25.20 5.84 -5.33
CA LEU A 173 26.56 6.15 -4.90
C LEU A 173 27.40 6.65 -6.09
N ASN A 174 28.31 7.57 -5.83
CA ASN A 174 29.25 8.11 -6.82
C ASN A 174 30.61 7.43 -6.66
N VAL A 175 31.13 6.87 -7.74
CA VAL A 175 32.46 6.24 -7.81
C VAL A 175 33.54 7.32 -7.84
N VAL A 176 34.41 7.32 -6.82
CA VAL A 176 35.48 8.31 -6.67
C VAL A 176 36.86 7.78 -7.04
N ASP A 177 37.03 6.46 -7.00
CA ASP A 177 38.29 5.80 -7.33
C ASP A 177 38.04 4.39 -7.87
N VAL A 178 38.94 3.91 -8.72
CA VAL A 178 38.82 2.59 -9.37
C VAL A 178 40.22 2.00 -9.54
N ASN A 179 40.35 0.72 -9.22
CA ASN A 179 41.49 -0.10 -9.60
C ASN A 179 41.00 -1.39 -10.31
N GLU A 180 41.94 -2.29 -10.61
CA GLU A 180 41.65 -3.54 -11.34
C GLU A 180 40.70 -4.48 -10.59
N THR A 181 40.71 -4.47 -9.25
CA THR A 181 39.94 -5.40 -8.43
C THR A 181 38.65 -4.79 -7.88
N ASP A 182 38.68 -3.50 -7.58
CA ASP A 182 37.69 -2.79 -6.78
C ASP A 182 37.42 -1.37 -7.27
N PHE A 183 36.25 -0.86 -6.94
CA PHE A 183 35.92 0.56 -7.04
C PHE A 183 35.48 1.10 -5.68
N ILE A 184 35.78 2.37 -5.44
CA ILE A 184 35.50 3.07 -4.18
C ILE A 184 34.45 4.14 -4.44
N VAL A 185 33.46 4.24 -3.55
CA VAL A 185 32.43 5.27 -3.58
C VAL A 185 32.62 6.35 -2.53
N LYS A 186 32.13 7.57 -2.80
CA LYS A 186 32.29 8.74 -1.93
C LYS A 186 31.65 8.56 -0.56
N ASN A 187 30.38 8.19 -0.57
CA ASN A 187 29.57 7.92 0.61
C ASN A 187 29.40 6.41 0.70
N GLY A 188 29.63 5.81 1.87
CA GLY A 188 29.33 4.40 2.06
C GLY A 188 27.82 4.13 1.99
N THR A 189 27.45 2.86 1.89
CA THR A 189 26.05 2.41 1.93
C THR A 189 25.32 2.94 3.17
N ARG A 190 24.05 3.34 3.02
CA ARG A 190 23.19 3.73 4.15
C ARG A 190 22.64 2.51 4.87
N PHE A 191 22.49 1.41 4.15
CA PHE A 191 21.86 0.18 4.63
C PHE A 191 22.82 -1.02 4.50
N PRO A 192 22.63 -2.07 5.31
CA PRO A 192 23.29 -3.34 5.08
C PRO A 192 22.65 -4.11 3.92
N TYR A 193 23.41 -4.92 3.19
CA TYR A 193 22.89 -5.71 2.05
C TYR A 193 23.35 -7.16 2.11
N SER A 194 22.48 -8.07 1.68
CA SER A 194 22.83 -9.44 1.35
C SER A 194 22.51 -9.69 -0.10
N TYR A 195 23.40 -10.43 -0.76
CA TYR A 195 23.37 -10.69 -2.20
C TYR A 195 23.12 -9.42 -3.04
N PRO A 196 23.87 -8.31 -2.83
CA PRO A 196 23.53 -7.06 -3.48
C PRO A 196 23.69 -7.14 -5.00
N ILE A 197 22.78 -6.49 -5.70
CA ILE A 197 22.90 -6.14 -7.11
C ILE A 197 23.53 -4.76 -7.20
N ILE A 198 24.64 -4.67 -7.94
CA ILE A 198 25.30 -3.42 -8.28
C ILE A 198 24.99 -3.10 -9.74
N SER A 199 24.30 -1.99 -9.98
CA SER A 199 23.98 -1.53 -11.33
C SER A 199 24.70 -0.23 -11.64
N LYS A 200 25.39 -0.17 -12.79
CA LYS A 200 25.94 1.08 -13.32
C LYS A 200 24.84 1.86 -14.02
N LEU A 201 24.49 3.05 -13.52
CA LEU A 201 23.34 3.82 -13.97
C LEU A 201 23.66 4.71 -15.17
N LYS A 202 22.83 4.67 -16.23
CA LYS A 202 22.97 5.54 -17.42
C LYS A 202 22.43 6.96 -17.20
N SER A 203 21.30 7.04 -16.50
CA SER A 203 20.48 8.25 -16.41
C SER A 203 20.10 8.54 -14.97
N VAL A 204 20.97 9.29 -14.29
CA VAL A 204 20.78 9.73 -12.91
C VAL A 204 21.37 11.12 -12.71
N ILE A 205 20.74 11.92 -11.85
CA ILE A 205 21.15 13.30 -11.53
C ILE A 205 21.10 13.51 -10.03
N ALA A 206 22.19 14.08 -9.48
CA ALA A 206 22.21 14.64 -8.13
C ALA A 206 21.55 16.02 -8.15
N PHE A 207 20.25 16.11 -7.91
CA PHE A 207 19.56 17.40 -7.89
C PHE A 207 20.02 18.24 -6.69
N LYS A 208 20.16 19.55 -6.89
CA LYS A 208 20.52 20.51 -5.84
C LYS A 208 19.40 21.52 -5.67
N GLY A 209 18.82 21.54 -4.47
CA GLY A 209 17.66 22.37 -4.14
C GLY A 209 16.44 21.53 -3.74
N GLU A 210 15.30 22.22 -3.69
CA GLU A 210 14.04 21.67 -3.24
C GLU A 210 13.12 21.35 -4.42
N ILE A 211 12.41 20.23 -4.32
CA ILE A 211 11.23 19.95 -5.12
C ILE A 211 10.05 19.99 -4.14
N PRO A 212 9.31 21.09 -4.05
CA PRO A 212 8.17 21.18 -3.15
C PRO A 212 7.14 20.10 -3.47
N LYS A 213 6.37 19.72 -2.46
CA LYS A 213 5.16 18.93 -2.65
C LYS A 213 4.20 19.64 -3.61
N ASP A 214 3.39 18.86 -4.31
CA ASP A 214 2.45 19.34 -5.32
C ASP A 214 3.09 19.98 -6.58
N SER A 215 4.42 19.85 -6.73
CA SER A 215 5.15 20.33 -7.90
C SER A 215 4.81 19.50 -9.13
N TYR A 216 4.64 20.16 -10.28
CA TYR A 216 4.48 19.51 -11.58
C TYR A 216 5.58 19.91 -12.59
N ILE A 217 6.52 20.76 -12.16
CA ILE A 217 7.69 21.20 -12.92
C ILE A 217 8.91 21.00 -12.04
N ILE A 218 9.98 20.42 -12.59
CA ILE A 218 11.31 20.37 -11.98
C ILE A 218 12.24 21.19 -12.88
N ASN A 219 12.82 22.28 -12.36
CA ASN A 219 13.69 23.17 -13.12
C ASN A 219 15.12 22.63 -13.21
N GLY A 220 15.77 22.75 -14.36
CA GLY A 220 17.13 22.26 -14.63
C GLY A 220 17.30 21.74 -16.06
N ASP A 221 18.53 21.44 -16.47
CA ASP A 221 18.81 20.83 -17.77
C ASP A 221 18.79 19.30 -17.68
N PHE A 222 17.88 18.70 -18.44
CA PHE A 222 17.54 17.28 -18.32
C PHE A 222 17.45 16.55 -19.66
N ILE A 223 17.63 17.25 -20.78
CA ILE A 223 17.25 16.75 -22.11
C ILE A 223 18.03 15.50 -22.55
N ASN A 224 19.25 15.34 -22.03
CA ASN A 224 20.10 14.17 -22.31
C ASN A 224 19.93 13.02 -21.30
N LYS A 225 19.03 13.16 -20.31
CA LYS A 225 18.87 12.19 -19.21
C LYS A 225 17.50 11.54 -19.18
N PHE A 226 16.45 12.28 -19.52
CA PHE A 226 15.07 11.80 -19.50
C PHE A 226 14.35 12.14 -20.81
N SER A 227 13.27 11.42 -21.08
CA SER A 227 12.40 11.57 -22.24
C SER A 227 10.92 11.52 -21.83
N PRO A 228 10.00 12.06 -22.65
CA PRO A 228 8.57 11.88 -22.43
C PRO A 228 8.20 10.39 -22.31
N GLY A 229 7.34 10.07 -21.33
CA GLY A 229 6.88 8.72 -21.04
C GLY A 229 7.77 7.92 -20.07
N ASP A 230 8.99 8.40 -19.78
CA ASP A 230 9.87 7.78 -18.77
C ASP A 230 9.20 7.82 -17.39
N ILE A 231 9.37 6.75 -16.62
CA ILE A 231 9.14 6.78 -15.17
C ILE A 231 10.47 7.14 -14.50
N ILE A 232 10.45 8.16 -13.65
CA ILE A 232 11.59 8.55 -12.84
C ILE A 232 11.29 8.25 -11.37
N ARG A 233 12.31 7.80 -10.64
CA ARG A 233 12.35 7.75 -9.19
C ARG A 233 12.92 9.07 -8.68
N ILE A 234 12.17 9.74 -7.81
CA ILE A 234 12.66 10.89 -7.03
C ILE A 234 12.97 10.35 -5.63
N GLU A 235 14.24 10.14 -5.35
CA GLU A 235 14.75 9.56 -4.10
C GLU A 235 15.27 10.68 -3.19
N ASN A 236 14.66 10.86 -2.03
CA ASN A 236 15.07 11.90 -1.11
C ASN A 236 16.45 11.62 -0.48
N VAL A 237 17.22 12.68 -0.24
CA VAL A 237 18.50 12.61 0.47
C VAL A 237 18.42 13.33 1.81
N ASP A 238 17.98 14.59 1.81
CA ASP A 238 18.07 15.46 2.99
C ASP A 238 16.72 15.82 3.61
N GLY A 239 15.63 15.73 2.85
CA GLY A 239 14.30 16.14 3.28
C GLY A 239 13.69 15.19 4.32
N THR A 240 12.57 15.60 4.93
CA THR A 240 11.96 14.90 6.07
C THR A 240 10.45 14.65 5.91
N ASP A 241 9.91 14.64 4.68
CA ASP A 241 8.46 14.50 4.42
C ASP A 241 7.94 13.05 4.51
N SER A 242 8.64 12.17 5.23
CA SER A 242 8.20 10.80 5.56
C SER A 242 7.29 10.80 6.78
N VAL A 243 6.57 9.70 7.01
CA VAL A 243 5.92 9.43 8.30
C VAL A 243 6.96 9.52 9.42
N GLY A 244 6.62 10.25 10.48
CA GLY A 244 7.48 10.49 11.63
C GLY A 244 8.70 11.36 11.34
N GLY A 245 8.69 12.18 10.28
CA GLY A 245 9.83 13.07 9.96
C GLY A 245 11.07 12.34 9.43
N GLY A 246 10.92 11.12 8.92
CA GLY A 246 12.02 10.29 8.41
C GLY A 246 12.69 10.84 7.13
N LYS A 247 13.91 10.36 6.83
CA LYS A 247 14.65 10.76 5.61
C LYS A 247 14.52 9.80 4.44
N TYR A 248 14.11 8.56 4.70
CA TYR A 248 14.10 7.51 3.69
C TYR A 248 12.70 7.39 3.08
N TYR A 249 12.49 8.07 1.96
CA TYR A 249 11.28 7.95 1.14
C TYR A 249 11.61 8.33 -0.31
N PHE A 250 10.72 7.94 -1.20
CA PHE A 250 10.83 8.21 -2.63
C PHE A 250 9.45 8.22 -3.28
N GLU A 251 9.38 8.68 -4.51
CA GLU A 251 8.21 8.48 -5.37
C GLU A 251 8.59 8.11 -6.80
N TYR A 252 7.66 7.44 -7.49
CA TYR A 252 7.71 7.27 -8.93
C TYR A 252 6.76 8.26 -9.61
N VAL A 253 7.26 8.95 -10.63
CA VAL A 253 6.47 9.91 -11.40
C VAL A 253 6.80 9.76 -12.89
N GLU A 254 5.79 9.93 -13.75
CA GLU A 254 6.00 9.93 -15.19
C GLU A 254 6.40 11.31 -15.71
N VAL A 255 7.35 11.35 -16.63
CA VAL A 255 7.73 12.54 -17.40
C VAL A 255 6.72 12.77 -18.51
N LYS A 256 6.04 13.91 -18.48
CA LYS A 256 5.15 14.33 -19.57
C LYS A 256 5.92 14.98 -20.72
N SER A 257 6.86 15.86 -20.39
CA SER A 257 7.74 16.51 -21.37
C SER A 257 9.02 17.00 -20.71
N VAL A 258 10.06 17.25 -21.51
CA VAL A 258 11.38 17.69 -21.03
C VAL A 258 12.03 18.60 -22.05
N ASN A 259 12.77 19.60 -21.58
CA ASN A 259 13.65 20.43 -22.39
C ASN A 259 14.93 20.77 -21.59
N ASN A 260 15.71 21.71 -22.10
CA ASN A 260 16.97 22.17 -21.51
C ASN A 260 16.81 23.04 -20.25
N SER A 261 15.58 23.32 -19.80
CA SER A 261 15.30 24.18 -18.65
C SER A 261 14.40 23.56 -17.60
N HIS A 262 13.64 22.52 -17.95
CA HIS A 262 12.78 21.81 -17.00
C HIS A 262 12.28 20.45 -17.50
N ILE A 263 11.75 19.67 -16.56
CA ILE A 263 10.85 18.52 -16.78
C ILE A 263 9.44 18.95 -16.36
N ILE A 264 8.42 18.59 -17.14
CA ILE A 264 7.01 18.62 -16.75
C ILE A 264 6.59 17.19 -16.40
N LEU A 265 5.95 17.02 -15.24
CA LEU A 265 5.49 15.72 -14.73
C LEU A 265 4.03 15.46 -15.15
N SER A 266 3.66 14.19 -15.36
CA SER A 266 2.26 13.79 -15.63
C SER A 266 1.36 13.92 -14.41
N ALA A 267 1.93 13.88 -13.20
CA ALA A 267 1.25 14.05 -11.94
C ALA A 267 2.07 14.98 -11.04
N ARG A 268 1.38 15.64 -10.10
CA ARG A 268 2.03 16.41 -9.06
C ARG A 268 2.80 15.50 -8.11
N THR A 269 3.95 15.96 -7.62
CA THR A 269 4.73 15.24 -6.60
C THR A 269 3.91 15.04 -5.33
N VAL A 270 4.01 13.84 -4.75
CA VAL A 270 3.31 13.47 -3.52
C VAL A 270 4.05 14.00 -2.29
N TYR A 271 5.38 14.07 -2.38
CA TYR A 271 6.25 14.50 -1.29
C TYR A 271 7.00 15.77 -1.66
N SER A 272 7.43 16.52 -0.65
CA SER A 272 8.53 17.48 -0.82
C SER A 272 9.86 16.76 -0.71
N HIS A 273 10.84 17.10 -1.55
CA HIS A 273 12.18 16.50 -1.54
C HIS A 273 13.26 17.56 -1.43
N SER A 274 14.31 17.27 -0.65
CA SER A 274 15.49 18.14 -0.51
C SER A 274 16.73 17.42 -1.03
N ASN A 275 17.40 18.04 -2.01
CA ASN A 275 18.55 17.50 -2.74
C ASN A 275 18.38 16.06 -3.26
N PRO A 276 17.23 15.69 -3.87
CA PRO A 276 16.98 14.31 -4.27
C PRO A 276 17.92 13.79 -5.36
N TRP A 277 17.99 12.47 -5.49
CA TRP A 277 18.38 11.85 -6.74
C TRP A 277 17.18 11.77 -7.68
N LEU A 278 17.39 12.11 -8.95
CA LEU A 278 16.45 11.84 -10.04
C LEU A 278 17.00 10.69 -10.86
N ILE A 279 16.30 9.55 -10.89
CA ILE A 279 16.83 8.31 -11.47
C ILE A 279 15.83 7.78 -12.49
N LYS A 280 16.28 7.49 -13.71
CA LYS A 280 15.44 6.87 -14.74
C LYS A 280 15.25 5.39 -14.41
N THR A 281 14.00 4.92 -14.37
CA THR A 281 13.71 3.48 -14.23
C THR A 281 13.77 2.78 -15.59
N ASN A 282 13.76 1.45 -15.59
CA ASN A 282 13.61 0.64 -16.81
C ASN A 282 12.33 -0.19 -16.78
N PHE A 283 11.24 0.45 -16.38
CA PHE A 283 9.94 -0.21 -16.26
C PHE A 283 9.46 -0.66 -17.63
N ILE A 284 9.00 -1.91 -17.71
CA ILE A 284 8.27 -2.38 -18.89
C ILE A 284 6.88 -1.75 -18.90
N ASN A 285 6.28 -1.62 -20.07
CA ASN A 285 5.01 -0.95 -20.23
C ASN A 285 3.93 -1.92 -20.72
N HIS A 286 2.68 -1.71 -20.32
CA HIS A 286 1.50 -2.45 -20.81
C HIS A 286 1.57 -3.97 -20.59
N VAL A 287 1.29 -4.38 -19.35
CA VAL A 287 1.09 -5.80 -19.03
C VAL A 287 -0.38 -6.02 -18.71
N ASN A 288 -1.05 -6.83 -19.54
CA ASN A 288 -2.49 -7.08 -19.45
C ASN A 288 -2.77 -8.57 -19.31
N LEU A 289 -3.37 -8.99 -18.19
CA LEU A 289 -3.80 -10.36 -17.98
C LEU A 289 -5.31 -10.37 -17.71
N THR A 290 -6.06 -11.09 -18.54
CA THR A 290 -7.52 -11.14 -18.47
C THR A 290 -8.06 -12.54 -18.72
N GLY A 291 -9.35 -12.75 -18.48
CA GLY A 291 -10.03 -14.00 -18.79
C GLY A 291 -10.72 -14.57 -17.55
N GLU A 292 -10.98 -15.87 -17.51
CA GLU A 292 -11.68 -16.56 -16.41
C GLU A 292 -10.88 -17.76 -15.88
N GLY A 293 -9.61 -17.87 -16.27
CA GLY A 293 -8.72 -18.92 -15.80
C GLY A 293 -8.08 -18.64 -14.44
N ARG A 294 -7.32 -19.62 -13.95
CA ARG A 294 -6.65 -19.60 -12.66
C ARG A 294 -5.13 -19.51 -12.80
N ILE A 295 -4.50 -18.70 -11.96
CA ILE A 295 -3.04 -18.61 -11.80
C ILE A 295 -2.66 -18.96 -10.36
N LYS A 296 -1.73 -19.91 -10.17
CA LYS A 296 -1.23 -20.27 -8.84
C LYS A 296 -0.51 -19.09 -8.18
N LYS A 297 0.46 -18.48 -8.84
CA LYS A 297 1.15 -17.29 -8.31
C LYS A 297 1.47 -16.31 -9.44
N LEU A 298 1.12 -15.05 -9.24
CA LEU A 298 1.41 -13.96 -10.17
C LEU A 298 2.26 -12.92 -9.45
N VAL A 299 3.42 -12.61 -10.03
CA VAL A 299 4.34 -11.58 -9.53
C VAL A 299 4.54 -10.54 -10.63
N LEU A 300 4.22 -9.28 -10.33
CA LEU A 300 4.32 -8.15 -11.25
C LEU A 300 5.21 -7.09 -10.62
N ARG A 301 6.35 -6.78 -11.25
CA ARG A 301 7.30 -5.81 -10.70
C ARG A 301 7.86 -4.87 -11.75
N ASN A 302 8.06 -3.61 -11.37
CA ASN A 302 8.71 -2.60 -12.23
C ASN A 302 7.94 -2.42 -13.56
N ILE A 303 6.62 -2.22 -13.46
CA ILE A 303 5.73 -2.15 -14.61
C ILE A 303 4.96 -0.83 -14.61
N LYS A 304 4.93 -0.18 -15.77
CA LYS A 304 4.00 0.89 -16.09
C LYS A 304 2.75 0.29 -16.77
N ASN A 305 1.57 0.73 -16.36
CA ASN A 305 0.28 0.31 -16.94
C ASN A 305 0.02 -1.20 -16.82
N VAL A 306 -0.34 -1.64 -15.61
CA VAL A 306 -0.80 -3.02 -15.35
C VAL A 306 -2.32 -3.08 -15.46
N LYS A 307 -2.86 -4.09 -16.15
CA LYS A 307 -4.29 -4.40 -16.15
C LYS A 307 -4.52 -5.87 -15.80
N LEU A 308 -5.27 -6.13 -14.72
CA LEU A 308 -5.73 -7.46 -14.33
C LEU A 308 -7.26 -7.48 -14.25
N SER A 309 -7.91 -8.43 -14.90
CA SER A 309 -9.37 -8.54 -14.86
C SER A 309 -9.91 -9.96 -14.93
N SER A 310 -10.92 -10.25 -14.13
CA SER A 310 -11.78 -11.44 -14.23
C SER A 310 -11.10 -12.79 -13.88
N LEU A 311 -9.90 -12.76 -13.31
CA LEU A 311 -9.08 -13.94 -13.04
C LEU A 311 -9.31 -14.55 -11.64
N TYR A 312 -8.96 -15.83 -11.53
CA TYR A 312 -8.75 -16.51 -10.25
C TYR A 312 -7.24 -16.55 -9.95
N ILE A 313 -6.78 -16.06 -8.79
CA ILE A 313 -5.34 -16.02 -8.48
C ILE A 313 -5.10 -16.49 -7.04
N ASN A 314 -4.20 -17.45 -6.81
CA ASN A 314 -3.94 -17.87 -5.42
C ASN A 314 -2.97 -16.96 -4.69
N ARG A 315 -2.02 -16.36 -5.38
CA ARG A 315 -1.11 -15.38 -4.79
C ARG A 315 -0.80 -14.27 -5.76
N LEU A 316 -1.00 -13.03 -5.32
CA LEU A 316 -0.73 -11.84 -6.12
C LEU A 316 0.28 -10.94 -5.44
N ILE A 317 1.39 -10.67 -6.11
CA ILE A 317 2.40 -9.69 -5.67
C ILE A 317 2.52 -8.62 -6.76
N ILE A 318 2.30 -7.36 -6.39
CA ILE A 318 2.50 -6.20 -7.25
C ILE A 318 3.45 -5.25 -6.52
N SER A 319 4.60 -4.96 -7.11
CA SER A 319 5.59 -4.07 -6.47
C SER A 319 6.26 -3.10 -7.43
N SER A 320 6.47 -1.85 -7.01
CA SER A 320 7.16 -0.85 -7.84
C SER A 320 6.48 -0.68 -9.20
N CYS A 321 5.18 -0.42 -9.21
CA CYS A 321 4.41 -0.24 -10.44
C CYS A 321 3.83 1.18 -10.53
N TYR A 322 3.55 1.63 -11.75
CA TYR A 322 2.95 2.95 -12.01
C TYR A 322 1.70 2.79 -12.87
N GLY A 323 0.54 3.22 -12.36
CA GLY A 323 -0.75 3.11 -13.06
C GLY A 323 -1.27 1.67 -13.13
N VAL A 324 -1.63 1.09 -11.98
CA VAL A 324 -2.17 -0.28 -11.90
C VAL A 324 -3.70 -0.24 -11.89
N ASN A 325 -4.34 -1.13 -12.65
CA ASN A 325 -5.78 -1.33 -12.64
C ASN A 325 -6.10 -2.82 -12.44
N VAL A 326 -6.68 -3.16 -11.29
CA VAL A 326 -7.10 -4.52 -10.94
C VAL A 326 -8.60 -4.51 -10.68
N SER A 327 -9.31 -5.42 -11.35
CA SER A 327 -10.77 -5.52 -11.17
C SER A 327 -11.29 -6.95 -11.25
N ASN A 328 -12.39 -7.22 -10.55
CA ASN A 328 -13.15 -8.47 -10.69
C ASN A 328 -12.28 -9.71 -10.47
N LEU A 329 -11.45 -9.74 -9.43
CA LEU A 329 -10.62 -10.90 -9.13
C LEU A 329 -11.19 -11.72 -7.97
N THR A 330 -11.05 -13.04 -8.09
CA THR A 330 -11.25 -13.97 -6.97
C THR A 330 -9.89 -14.50 -6.55
N LEU A 331 -9.53 -14.27 -5.30
CA LEU A 331 -8.21 -14.56 -4.75
C LEU A 331 -8.35 -15.51 -3.56
N THR A 332 -7.75 -16.69 -3.63
CA THR A 332 -7.80 -17.68 -2.54
C THR A 332 -6.38 -18.16 -2.25
N GLY A 333 -5.82 -17.72 -1.13
CA GLY A 333 -4.43 -17.93 -0.78
C GLY A 333 -3.98 -19.39 -0.73
N LEU A 334 -2.66 -19.57 -0.73
CA LEU A 334 -2.01 -20.88 -0.65
C LEU A 334 -1.78 -21.35 0.80
N GLY A 335 -2.32 -20.65 1.80
CA GLY A 335 -2.07 -20.92 3.22
C GLY A 335 -0.73 -20.39 3.75
N GLU A 336 0.01 -19.59 2.98
CA GLU A 336 1.31 -19.02 3.39
C GLU A 336 1.45 -17.56 2.88
N PRO A 337 2.31 -16.72 3.51
CA PRO A 337 1.93 -15.42 4.09
C PRO A 337 1.35 -14.43 3.10
N SER A 338 0.29 -13.70 3.46
CA SER A 338 -0.43 -12.70 2.64
C SER A 338 -0.91 -13.19 1.26
N THR A 339 -2.23 -13.16 1.01
CA THR A 339 -2.79 -13.54 -0.30
C THR A 339 -2.47 -12.51 -1.38
N VAL A 340 -2.51 -11.23 -1.01
CA VAL A 340 -2.22 -10.09 -1.88
C VAL A 340 -1.22 -9.14 -1.23
N ASN A 341 -0.15 -8.80 -1.95
CA ASN A 341 0.83 -7.81 -1.56
C ASN A 341 0.94 -6.72 -2.64
N ILE A 342 0.73 -5.47 -2.24
CA ILE A 342 0.86 -4.29 -3.08
C ILE A 342 1.87 -3.37 -2.41
N THR A 343 2.98 -3.07 -3.09
CA THR A 343 4.06 -2.24 -2.51
C THR A 343 4.52 -1.20 -3.53
N TYR A 344 4.72 0.05 -3.12
CA TYR A 344 5.23 1.12 -4.00
C TYR A 344 4.48 1.25 -5.33
N CYS A 345 3.15 1.19 -5.29
CA CYS A 345 2.32 1.47 -6.45
C CYS A 345 1.95 2.95 -6.50
N PHE A 346 2.34 3.62 -7.57
CA PHE A 346 2.11 5.06 -7.81
C PHE A 346 1.21 5.29 -9.02
N GLY A 347 0.93 6.55 -9.35
CA GLY A 347 0.22 6.91 -10.59
C GLY A 347 -1.28 6.64 -10.56
N LYS A 348 -1.95 6.83 -9.42
CA LYS A 348 -3.40 6.66 -9.23
C LYS A 348 -3.91 5.25 -9.53
N SER A 349 -3.35 4.27 -8.84
CA SER A 349 -3.71 2.86 -9.05
C SER A 349 -5.09 2.52 -8.46
N ILE A 350 -5.83 1.63 -9.12
CA ILE A 350 -7.21 1.26 -8.79
C ILE A 350 -7.31 -0.25 -8.57
N PHE A 351 -7.91 -0.64 -7.45
CA PHE A 351 -8.21 -2.03 -7.10
C PHE A 351 -9.68 -2.12 -6.70
N GLN A 352 -10.48 -2.86 -7.44
CA GLN A 352 -11.92 -2.90 -7.21
C GLN A 352 -12.56 -4.27 -7.45
N ASN A 353 -13.68 -4.52 -6.76
CA ASN A 353 -14.47 -5.75 -6.91
C ASN A 353 -13.61 -6.99 -6.68
N LEU A 354 -12.96 -7.07 -5.52
CA LEU A 354 -12.08 -8.18 -5.16
C LEU A 354 -12.72 -9.05 -4.09
N GLN A 355 -12.68 -10.35 -4.29
CA GLN A 355 -13.01 -11.35 -3.27
C GLN A 355 -11.71 -12.03 -2.88
N ILE A 356 -11.29 -11.87 -1.62
CA ILE A 356 -9.98 -12.33 -1.14
C ILE A 356 -10.19 -13.24 0.07
N SER A 357 -9.59 -14.42 0.04
CA SER A 357 -9.69 -15.36 1.15
C SER A 357 -8.38 -16.11 1.38
N ASN A 358 -8.35 -16.80 2.52
CA ASN A 358 -7.36 -17.78 2.93
C ASN A 358 -5.94 -17.22 3.07
N SER A 359 -5.61 -16.69 4.24
CA SER A 359 -4.24 -16.32 4.58
C SER A 359 -3.85 -16.93 5.93
N GLU A 360 -2.63 -17.46 6.03
CA GLU A 360 -2.07 -17.91 7.31
C GLU A 360 -0.69 -17.31 7.53
N SER A 361 -0.43 -16.86 8.77
CA SER A 361 0.88 -16.34 9.15
C SER A 361 1.13 -16.45 10.66
N ASN A 362 2.40 -16.56 11.04
CA ASN A 362 2.90 -16.53 12.42
C ASN A 362 3.49 -15.17 12.82
N SER A 363 3.48 -14.19 11.92
CA SER A 363 4.03 -12.84 12.10
C SER A 363 3.08 -11.77 11.55
N ASP A 364 3.51 -10.50 11.61
CA ASP A 364 2.77 -9.33 11.12
C ASP A 364 2.55 -9.39 9.60
N ASN A 365 1.37 -9.85 9.21
CA ASN A 365 0.98 -10.12 7.82
C ASN A 365 -0.51 -9.85 7.61
N SER A 366 -0.98 -9.95 6.37
CA SER A 366 -2.39 -9.74 6.09
C SER A 366 -2.88 -10.40 4.83
N THR A 367 -4.16 -10.75 4.77
CA THR A 367 -4.80 -11.25 3.55
C THR A 367 -4.67 -10.25 2.39
N LEU A 368 -4.90 -8.96 2.64
CA LEU A 368 -4.58 -7.86 1.72
C LEU A 368 -3.62 -6.87 2.39
N LYS A 369 -2.37 -6.83 1.88
CA LYS A 369 -1.31 -5.94 2.34
C LYS A 369 -1.03 -4.84 1.32
N ILE A 370 -1.04 -3.59 1.76
CA ILE A 370 -0.66 -2.41 0.96
C ILE A 370 0.43 -1.65 1.71
N MET A 371 1.55 -1.40 1.06
CA MET A 371 2.70 -0.73 1.66
C MET A 371 3.17 0.45 0.82
N SER A 372 3.30 1.64 1.42
CA SER A 372 3.91 2.82 0.78
C SER A 372 3.36 3.10 -0.63
N SER A 373 2.04 3.10 -0.79
CA SER A 373 1.39 3.19 -2.11
C SER A 373 0.37 4.33 -2.16
N PRO A 374 0.82 5.58 -2.39
CA PRO A 374 -0.06 6.73 -2.39
C PRO A 374 -1.01 6.74 -3.58
N GLN A 375 -2.11 7.50 -3.43
CA GLN A 375 -3.12 7.75 -4.45
C GLN A 375 -3.84 6.49 -4.94
N ILE A 376 -3.82 5.41 -4.15
CA ILE A 376 -4.60 4.20 -4.45
C ILE A 376 -6.09 4.43 -4.21
N ILE A 377 -6.91 3.81 -5.06
CA ILE A 377 -8.34 3.61 -4.83
C ILE A 377 -8.61 2.13 -4.56
N LEU A 378 -9.22 1.82 -3.42
CA LEU A 378 -9.74 0.49 -3.07
C LEU A 378 -11.26 0.55 -2.99
N SER A 379 -11.98 -0.27 -3.74
CA SER A 379 -13.45 -0.25 -3.72
C SER A 379 -14.08 -1.63 -3.82
N ASN A 380 -15.13 -1.89 -3.04
CA ASN A 380 -15.92 -3.13 -3.10
C ASN A 380 -15.04 -4.38 -2.91
N ILE A 381 -14.39 -4.47 -1.75
CA ILE A 381 -13.49 -5.58 -1.41
C ILE A 381 -14.12 -6.41 -0.30
N THR A 382 -14.16 -7.73 -0.46
CA THR A 382 -14.57 -8.67 0.59
C THR A 382 -13.38 -9.54 0.96
N ILE A 383 -13.09 -9.65 2.25
CA ILE A 383 -11.94 -10.36 2.80
C ILE A 383 -12.39 -11.36 3.87
N SER A 384 -12.05 -12.63 3.71
CA SER A 384 -12.35 -13.71 4.67
C SER A 384 -11.14 -14.57 5.01
N ASP A 385 -11.27 -15.43 6.02
CA ASP A 385 -10.34 -16.50 6.39
C ASP A 385 -8.90 -16.01 6.61
N SER A 386 -8.76 -14.99 7.45
CA SER A 386 -7.47 -14.48 7.92
C SER A 386 -7.08 -15.20 9.22
N ASN A 387 -6.10 -16.10 9.16
CA ASN A 387 -5.72 -16.97 10.28
C ASN A 387 -4.32 -16.63 10.81
N SER A 388 -4.13 -16.69 12.13
CA SER A 388 -2.80 -16.59 12.74
C SER A 388 -2.67 -17.43 14.00
N SER A 389 -1.54 -18.12 14.12
CA SER A 389 -1.13 -18.82 15.34
C SER A 389 -0.30 -17.95 16.29
N SER A 390 0.00 -16.70 15.90
CA SER A 390 0.83 -15.79 16.69
C SER A 390 0.12 -15.33 17.98
N LYS A 391 0.90 -15.22 19.05
CA LYS A 391 0.46 -14.61 20.34
C LYS A 391 0.83 -13.14 20.45
N LYS A 392 1.63 -12.59 19.51
CA LYS A 392 2.17 -11.23 19.57
C LYS A 392 1.68 -10.32 18.45
N GLN A 393 1.29 -10.91 17.31
CA GLN A 393 0.94 -10.19 16.08
C GLN A 393 -0.34 -10.81 15.49
N SER A 394 -1.03 -10.09 14.59
CA SER A 394 -2.20 -10.59 13.86
C SER A 394 -1.82 -10.93 12.42
N ASN A 395 -2.66 -11.75 11.80
CA ASN A 395 -2.79 -11.78 10.35
C ASN A 395 -4.04 -10.95 9.99
N TYR A 396 -3.84 -9.67 9.67
CA TYR A 396 -4.93 -8.73 9.41
C TYR A 396 -5.72 -9.14 8.16
N SER A 397 -7.00 -8.82 8.08
CA SER A 397 -7.72 -8.90 6.81
C SER A 397 -7.24 -7.80 5.85
N LEU A 398 -7.19 -6.56 6.34
CA LEU A 398 -6.69 -5.41 5.60
C LEU A 398 -5.57 -4.72 6.37
N PHE A 399 -4.42 -4.56 5.72
CA PHE A 399 -3.27 -3.88 6.28
C PHE A 399 -2.74 -2.84 5.30
N VAL A 400 -2.79 -1.57 5.69
CA VAL A 400 -2.22 -0.45 4.96
C VAL A 400 -1.13 0.17 5.82
N ASP A 401 0.12 -0.01 5.40
CA ASP A 401 1.33 0.38 6.14
C ASP A 401 2.14 1.38 5.31
N SER A 402 2.73 2.39 5.93
CA SER A 402 3.67 3.29 5.26
C SER A 402 5.09 2.75 5.26
N LEU A 403 5.43 1.81 6.15
CA LEU A 403 6.79 1.32 6.32
C LEU A 403 7.04 0.04 5.51
N TYR A 404 8.07 0.08 4.69
CA TYR A 404 8.71 -1.13 4.20
C TYR A 404 10.23 -0.92 4.24
N THR A 405 10.85 -1.55 5.24
CA THR A 405 12.14 -1.12 5.79
C THR A 405 13.20 -0.99 4.69
N PRO A 406 13.91 0.13 4.59
CA PRO A 406 13.95 1.28 5.51
C PRO A 406 13.02 2.43 5.11
N TYR A 407 12.32 2.31 3.99
CA TYR A 407 11.54 3.41 3.44
C TYR A 407 10.19 3.54 4.13
N SER A 408 9.82 4.78 4.46
CA SER A 408 8.53 5.10 5.05
C SER A 408 7.85 6.20 4.24
N CYS A 409 7.11 5.80 3.20
CA CYS A 409 6.45 6.75 2.31
C CYS A 409 4.98 6.92 2.76
N TRP A 410 4.47 8.15 2.86
CA TRP A 410 3.07 8.34 3.22
C TRP A 410 2.14 7.61 2.26
N ASN A 411 1.14 6.95 2.80
CA ASN A 411 -0.04 6.53 2.06
C ASN A 411 -0.96 7.74 1.84
N ASP A 412 -0.50 8.63 0.96
CA ASP A 412 -1.09 9.94 0.72
C ASP A 412 -2.26 9.88 -0.26
N ASN A 413 -3.37 10.54 0.05
CA ASN A 413 -4.55 10.65 -0.80
C ASN A 413 -5.10 9.28 -1.27
N ILE A 414 -5.09 8.29 -0.38
CA ILE A 414 -5.74 7.00 -0.62
C ILE A 414 -7.25 7.17 -0.42
N ILE A 415 -8.03 6.51 -1.28
CA ILE A 415 -9.48 6.39 -1.15
C ILE A 415 -9.83 4.92 -0.94
N VAL A 416 -10.53 4.61 0.15
CA VAL A 416 -11.06 3.26 0.40
C VAL A 416 -12.56 3.36 0.59
N ASN A 417 -13.32 2.49 -0.06
CA ASN A 417 -14.77 2.45 0.06
C ASN A 417 -15.32 1.02 0.00
N ASN A 418 -16.37 0.73 0.76
CA ASN A 418 -17.08 -0.54 0.75
C ASN A 418 -16.15 -1.75 0.94
N VAL A 419 -15.51 -1.86 2.10
CA VAL A 419 -14.66 -3.00 2.44
C VAL A 419 -15.26 -3.80 3.58
N ILE A 420 -15.46 -5.09 3.32
CA ILE A 420 -15.94 -6.07 4.29
C ILE A 420 -14.77 -6.94 4.71
N CYS A 421 -14.48 -6.97 6.00
CA CYS A 421 -13.42 -7.78 6.61
C CYS A 421 -14.03 -8.77 7.60
N GLU A 422 -13.39 -9.92 7.78
CA GLU A 422 -13.67 -10.84 8.89
C GLU A 422 -12.70 -10.55 10.06
N ARG A 423 -13.15 -10.76 11.30
CA ARG A 423 -12.23 -10.77 12.44
C ARG A 423 -11.24 -11.95 12.29
N PRO A 424 -9.92 -11.74 12.39
CA PRO A 424 -8.97 -12.83 12.26
C PRO A 424 -9.17 -13.93 13.31
N ARG A 425 -8.96 -15.17 12.88
CA ARG A 425 -8.92 -16.35 13.77
C ARG A 425 -7.53 -16.44 14.40
N SER A 426 -7.29 -15.58 15.37
CA SER A 426 -5.99 -15.41 16.05
C SER A 426 -6.16 -15.03 17.52
N HIS A 427 -5.08 -15.08 18.31
CA HIS A 427 -5.09 -14.50 19.66
C HIS A 427 -5.16 -12.96 19.61
N PHE A 428 -4.43 -12.35 18.66
CA PHE A 428 -4.42 -10.91 18.48
C PHE A 428 -5.51 -10.47 17.49
N LYS A 429 -6.57 -9.83 17.99
CA LYS A 429 -7.84 -9.70 17.26
C LYS A 429 -7.94 -8.57 16.24
N ARG A 430 -6.90 -7.74 16.06
CA ARG A 430 -6.93 -6.66 15.06
C ARG A 430 -7.10 -7.22 13.66
N GLY A 431 -8.18 -6.86 12.97
CA GLY A 431 -8.46 -7.29 11.60
C GLY A 431 -8.18 -6.23 10.56
N VAL A 432 -8.21 -4.95 10.94
CA VAL A 432 -7.87 -3.84 10.04
C VAL A 432 -6.83 -2.95 10.70
N TRP A 433 -5.78 -2.60 9.96
CA TRP A 433 -4.78 -1.63 10.39
C TRP A 433 -4.47 -0.63 9.29
N PHE A 434 -4.65 0.65 9.61
CA PHE A 434 -4.26 1.78 8.80
C PHE A 434 -3.15 2.56 9.50
N TYR A 435 -1.96 2.61 8.90
CA TYR A 435 -0.81 3.34 9.41
C TYR A 435 -0.16 4.25 8.35
N GLY A 436 0.18 5.46 8.78
CA GLY A 436 0.93 6.41 7.94
C GLY A 436 0.13 6.94 6.76
N LEU A 437 -1.15 7.27 6.97
CA LEU A 437 -2.01 7.87 5.95
C LEU A 437 -1.96 9.40 6.03
N ARG A 438 -2.10 10.06 4.88
CA ARG A 438 -2.13 11.53 4.82
C ARG A 438 -3.14 12.02 3.79
N ARG A 439 -4.02 12.97 4.15
CA ARG A 439 -5.08 13.49 3.24
C ARG A 439 -5.93 12.37 2.60
N SER A 440 -6.14 11.27 3.32
CA SER A 440 -6.83 10.08 2.82
C SER A 440 -8.28 10.03 3.27
N VAL A 441 -9.12 9.34 2.51
CA VAL A 441 -10.54 9.13 2.79
C VAL A 441 -10.82 7.63 2.86
N ILE A 442 -11.18 7.14 4.03
CA ILE A 442 -11.53 5.75 4.28
C ILE A 442 -13.00 5.72 4.68
N ASP A 443 -13.83 5.10 3.85
CA ASP A 443 -15.27 5.04 4.01
C ASP A 443 -15.75 3.59 4.05
N SER A 444 -16.75 3.31 4.88
CA SER A 444 -17.55 2.08 4.84
C SER A 444 -16.72 0.80 5.03
N ILE A 445 -16.07 0.72 6.19
CA ILE A 445 -15.37 -0.48 6.70
C ILE A 445 -16.29 -1.23 7.67
N VAL A 446 -16.41 -2.55 7.52
CA VAL A 446 -17.28 -3.40 8.35
C VAL A 446 -16.61 -4.74 8.72
N GLY A 447 -16.92 -5.25 9.91
CA GLY A 447 -16.78 -6.69 10.25
C GLY A 447 -15.54 -7.12 11.06
N ALA A 448 -14.65 -6.21 11.46
CA ALA A 448 -13.49 -6.55 12.28
C ALA A 448 -13.04 -5.42 13.23
N ASP A 449 -12.17 -5.74 14.19
CA ASP A 449 -11.47 -4.76 15.02
C ASP A 449 -10.56 -3.86 14.16
N VAL A 450 -10.64 -2.54 14.37
CA VAL A 450 -9.94 -1.53 13.57
C VAL A 450 -8.88 -0.83 14.40
N PHE A 451 -7.69 -0.67 13.82
CA PHE A 451 -6.61 0.13 14.37
C PHE A 451 -6.20 1.25 13.43
N LEU A 452 -6.37 2.49 13.87
CA LEU A 452 -5.95 3.71 13.18
C LEU A 452 -4.71 4.26 13.86
N GLN A 453 -3.62 4.42 13.11
CA GLN A 453 -2.35 4.84 13.67
C GLN A 453 -1.63 5.86 12.80
N GLY A 454 -1.01 6.87 13.44
CA GLY A 454 0.02 7.70 12.81
C GLY A 454 -0.42 8.36 11.51
N SER A 455 -1.66 8.88 11.46
CA SER A 455 -2.25 9.44 10.24
C SER A 455 -2.60 10.92 10.41
N VAL A 456 -2.59 11.67 9.31
CA VAL A 456 -2.69 13.13 9.30
C VAL A 456 -3.73 13.61 8.29
N ASP A 457 -4.58 14.55 8.69
CA ASP A 457 -5.60 15.17 7.80
C ASP A 457 -6.50 14.14 7.08
N CYS A 458 -6.84 13.04 7.76
CA CYS A 458 -7.61 11.93 7.18
C CYS A 458 -9.08 11.97 7.60
N TYR A 459 -9.95 11.44 6.73
CA TYR A 459 -11.36 11.22 7.00
C TYR A 459 -11.64 9.72 7.08
N PHE A 460 -12.01 9.23 8.25
CA PHE A 460 -12.46 7.85 8.49
C PHE A 460 -13.96 7.89 8.76
N LYS A 461 -14.79 7.40 7.83
CA LYS A 461 -16.25 7.58 7.84
C LYS A 461 -16.99 6.26 7.73
N ASN A 462 -18.18 6.22 8.33
CA ASN A 462 -19.13 5.11 8.25
C ASN A 462 -18.52 3.75 8.62
N PHE A 463 -17.63 3.72 9.61
CA PHE A 463 -17.12 2.44 10.11
C PHE A 463 -18.22 1.77 10.92
N ASN A 464 -18.64 0.58 10.51
CA ASN A 464 -19.63 -0.21 11.24
C ASN A 464 -18.98 -1.47 11.82
N VAL A 465 -18.47 -1.31 13.03
CA VAL A 465 -17.73 -2.33 13.77
C VAL A 465 -18.39 -2.57 15.14
N SER A 466 -19.72 -2.59 15.17
CA SER A 466 -20.58 -2.59 16.37
C SER A 466 -20.24 -3.66 17.43
N ASN A 467 -19.60 -4.78 17.05
CA ASN A 467 -19.19 -5.86 17.97
C ASN A 467 -17.67 -5.88 18.24
N TYR A 468 -16.94 -4.87 17.79
CA TYR A 468 -15.48 -4.85 17.77
C TYR A 468 -14.94 -3.53 18.31
N MET A 469 -13.66 -3.55 18.68
CA MET A 469 -12.98 -2.38 19.22
C MET A 469 -12.47 -1.47 18.10
N LEU A 470 -12.50 -0.17 18.36
CA LEU A 470 -11.78 0.86 17.61
C LEU A 470 -10.57 1.34 18.41
N GLU A 471 -9.37 1.07 17.92
CA GLU A 471 -8.14 1.63 18.46
C GLU A 471 -7.68 2.81 17.61
N ILE A 472 -7.36 3.92 18.28
CA ILE A 472 -6.88 5.16 17.67
C ILE A 472 -5.57 5.51 18.35
N LYS A 473 -4.52 5.82 17.58
CA LYS A 473 -3.22 6.20 18.12
C LYS A 473 -2.54 7.25 17.26
N ASP A 474 -2.06 8.32 17.88
CA ASP A 474 -1.19 9.31 17.23
C ASP A 474 -1.78 9.87 15.92
N LEU A 475 -3.08 10.18 15.92
CA LEU A 475 -3.72 10.87 14.79
C LEU A 475 -3.57 12.38 14.91
N VAL A 476 -3.46 13.08 13.79
CA VAL A 476 -3.38 14.55 13.75
C VAL A 476 -4.43 15.10 12.79
N ARG A 477 -5.31 15.97 13.28
CA ARG A 477 -6.36 16.67 12.50
C ARG A 477 -7.26 15.71 11.70
N CYS A 478 -7.49 14.51 12.22
CA CYS A 478 -8.34 13.52 11.58
C CYS A 478 -9.80 13.66 12.02
N ASP A 479 -10.72 13.27 11.14
CA ASP A 479 -12.14 13.15 11.43
C ASP A 479 -12.51 11.65 11.39
N VAL A 480 -12.96 11.13 12.53
CA VAL A 480 -13.32 9.71 12.70
C VAL A 480 -14.79 9.62 13.03
N THR A 481 -15.56 8.90 12.22
CA THR A 481 -16.95 8.55 12.46
C THR A 481 -17.13 7.04 12.44
N ALA A 482 -17.49 6.47 13.58
CA ALA A 482 -17.55 5.02 13.75
C ALA A 482 -18.69 4.60 14.68
N LYS A 483 -19.27 3.44 14.39
CA LYS A 483 -20.10 2.66 15.29
C LYS A 483 -19.29 1.47 15.81
N CYS A 484 -19.06 1.34 17.11
CA CYS A 484 -18.16 0.33 17.69
C CYS A 484 -18.60 -0.15 19.09
N MET A 485 -18.04 -1.26 19.57
CA MET A 485 -18.31 -1.72 20.94
C MET A 485 -17.63 -0.83 21.99
N SER A 486 -16.36 -0.49 21.72
CA SER A 486 -15.55 0.37 22.56
C SER A 486 -14.48 1.07 21.73
N ALA A 487 -13.89 2.12 22.30
CA ALA A 487 -12.80 2.85 21.68
C ALA A 487 -11.66 3.16 22.66
N VAL A 488 -10.42 3.05 22.19
CA VAL A 488 -9.23 3.49 22.92
C VAL A 488 -8.46 4.49 22.07
N THR A 489 -8.31 5.72 22.58
CA THR A 489 -7.58 6.80 21.91
C THR A 489 -6.28 7.08 22.65
N ARG A 490 -5.15 6.91 21.97
CA ARG A 490 -3.80 7.07 22.52
C ARG A 490 -3.17 8.33 21.94
N GLY A 491 -3.12 9.39 22.73
CA GLY A 491 -2.68 10.72 22.32
C GLY A 491 -3.64 11.37 21.32
N GLY A 492 -3.09 11.92 20.25
CA GLY A 492 -3.80 12.58 19.15
C GLY A 492 -3.82 14.11 19.30
N ILE A 493 -3.78 14.82 18.17
CA ILE A 493 -3.79 16.28 18.11
C ILE A 493 -4.94 16.75 17.20
N ASP A 494 -5.79 17.63 17.70
CA ASP A 494 -6.86 18.31 16.95
C ASP A 494 -7.81 17.36 16.19
N ASN A 495 -8.05 16.15 16.71
CA ASN A 495 -8.94 15.19 16.06
C ASN A 495 -10.41 15.43 16.42
N VAL A 496 -11.31 15.06 15.51
CA VAL A 496 -12.74 15.00 15.77
C VAL A 496 -13.20 13.55 15.74
N LEU A 497 -13.70 13.05 16.86
CA LEU A 497 -14.16 11.68 17.05
C LEU A 497 -15.68 11.70 17.21
N ARG A 498 -16.41 11.01 16.34
CA ARG A 498 -17.87 10.84 16.37
C ARG A 498 -18.18 9.37 16.55
N LEU A 499 -18.37 8.96 17.79
CA LEU A 499 -18.45 7.55 18.16
C LEU A 499 -19.86 7.19 18.61
N GLU A 500 -20.48 6.25 17.90
CA GLU A 500 -21.68 5.57 18.36
C GLU A 500 -21.25 4.25 18.98
N PHE A 501 -21.38 4.11 20.30
CA PHE A 501 -21.13 2.81 20.91
C PHE A 501 -22.27 1.85 20.57
N ASP A 502 -22.10 0.52 20.58
CA ASP A 502 -23.19 -0.45 20.48
C ASP A 502 -22.75 -1.81 21.03
N GLY A 503 -23.71 -2.64 21.43
CA GLY A 503 -23.44 -3.97 21.97
C GLY A 503 -23.01 -3.98 23.45
N PRO A 504 -23.06 -5.16 24.09
CA PRO A 504 -22.61 -5.32 25.47
C PRO A 504 -21.08 -5.19 25.52
N LEU A 505 -20.54 -4.60 26.60
CA LEU A 505 -19.09 -4.57 26.86
C LEU A 505 -18.60 -5.97 27.22
N THR A 506 -18.53 -6.87 26.23
CA THR A 506 -18.05 -8.24 26.34
C THR A 506 -16.70 -8.33 25.66
N GLY A 507 -15.63 -8.28 26.44
CA GLY A 507 -14.26 -8.41 25.93
C GLY A 507 -13.25 -8.65 27.04
N ASP A 508 -12.10 -9.21 26.70
CA ASP A 508 -11.02 -9.66 27.59
C ASP A 508 -10.25 -8.52 28.31
N PHE A 509 -10.86 -7.34 28.50
CA PHE A 509 -10.24 -6.23 29.21
C PHE A 509 -10.53 -6.34 30.70
N SER A 510 -9.59 -6.94 31.42
CA SER A 510 -9.48 -6.88 32.88
C SER A 510 -9.09 -5.46 33.31
N ASP A 511 -10.10 -4.59 33.47
CA ASP A 511 -10.19 -3.51 34.46
C ASP A 511 -11.22 -2.49 33.97
N GLU A 512 -12.40 -2.50 34.60
CA GLU A 512 -13.47 -1.49 34.48
C GLU A 512 -13.93 -1.24 33.02
N SER A 513 -15.11 -1.74 32.66
CA SER A 513 -15.65 -1.68 31.30
C SER A 513 -15.95 -0.24 30.83
N TYR A 514 -14.97 0.41 30.18
CA TYR A 514 -15.09 1.73 29.56
C TYR A 514 -15.54 1.63 28.10
N TYR A 515 -16.51 2.46 27.72
CA TYR A 515 -16.88 2.63 26.30
C TYR A 515 -15.80 3.40 25.54
N CYS A 516 -15.20 4.41 26.18
CA CYS A 516 -14.07 5.15 25.61
C CYS A 516 -12.99 5.42 26.66
N LYS A 517 -11.73 5.18 26.28
CA LYS A 517 -10.56 5.47 27.10
C LYS A 517 -9.56 6.33 26.34
N PHE A 518 -9.09 7.41 26.95
CA PHE A 518 -7.96 8.20 26.47
C PHE A 518 -6.70 7.88 27.27
N THR A 519 -5.58 7.70 26.60
CA THR A 519 -4.26 7.44 27.22
C THR A 519 -3.15 8.20 26.49
N ALA A 520 -1.90 8.00 26.94
CA ALA A 520 -0.73 8.64 26.36
C ALA A 520 -0.51 8.31 24.88
N GLY A 521 -0.03 9.31 24.13
CA GLY A 521 0.50 9.15 22.77
C GLY A 521 1.96 8.71 22.77
N THR A 522 2.56 8.64 21.58
CA THR A 522 4.00 8.37 21.46
C THR A 522 4.75 9.33 20.53
N LEU A 523 4.27 9.52 19.31
CA LEU A 523 5.01 10.22 18.25
C LEU A 523 4.05 11.05 17.40
N ASP A 524 4.37 12.33 17.16
CA ASP A 524 3.69 13.13 16.15
C ASP A 524 4.07 12.56 14.76
N PRO A 525 3.13 11.94 14.01
CA PRO A 525 3.46 11.31 12.75
C PRO A 525 3.80 12.34 11.66
N GLU A 526 3.41 13.60 11.80
CA GLU A 526 3.74 14.67 10.84
C GLU A 526 5.16 15.20 11.07
N LYS A 527 5.56 15.38 12.34
CA LYS A 527 6.81 16.07 12.70
C LYS A 527 7.92 15.16 13.23
N GLY A 528 7.59 13.94 13.65
CA GLY A 528 8.53 13.02 14.31
C GLY A 528 8.88 13.37 15.75
N GLY A 529 8.21 14.36 16.35
CA GLY A 529 8.44 14.76 17.74
C GLY A 529 7.73 13.81 18.71
N ASN A 530 8.42 13.39 19.78
CA ASN A 530 7.78 12.62 20.85
C ASN A 530 6.82 13.52 21.64
N TYR A 531 5.69 12.95 22.07
CA TYR A 531 4.74 13.60 22.95
C TYR A 531 4.01 12.56 23.81
N SER A 532 3.58 12.96 25.00
CA SER A 532 2.83 12.09 25.91
C SER A 532 1.35 12.47 25.99
N GLN A 533 1.02 13.75 25.86
CA GLN A 533 -0.32 14.29 26.09
C GLN A 533 -1.00 14.65 24.76
N GLY A 534 -2.18 14.08 24.46
CA GLY A 534 -3.00 14.54 23.34
C GLY A 534 -3.49 15.98 23.55
N ASP A 535 -3.72 16.75 22.49
CA ASP A 535 -4.12 18.17 22.57
C ASP A 535 -5.25 18.50 21.59
N GLY A 536 -6.27 19.23 22.04
CA GLY A 536 -7.31 19.80 21.18
C GLY A 536 -8.29 18.79 20.58
N ASN A 537 -8.32 17.55 21.08
CA ASN A 537 -9.24 16.52 20.59
C ASN A 537 -10.70 16.85 20.95
N TYR A 538 -11.62 16.38 20.11
CA TYR A 538 -13.05 16.58 20.27
C TYR A 538 -13.77 15.23 20.19
N LEU A 539 -14.50 14.86 21.23
CA LEU A 539 -15.33 13.66 21.27
C LEU A 539 -16.81 14.04 21.22
N TYR A 540 -17.48 13.67 20.13
CA TYR A 540 -18.92 13.47 20.09
C TYR A 540 -19.21 12.00 20.34
N PHE A 541 -20.13 11.69 21.24
CA PHE A 541 -20.51 10.29 21.43
C PHE A 541 -22.00 10.06 21.61
N ASN A 542 -22.43 8.85 21.26
CA ASN A 542 -23.76 8.31 21.50
C ASN A 542 -23.64 6.92 22.13
N SER A 543 -24.56 6.55 23.03
CA SER A 543 -24.63 5.21 23.61
C SER A 543 -26.04 4.64 23.41
N PRO A 544 -26.19 3.43 22.84
CA PRO A 544 -27.46 2.76 22.66
C PRO A 544 -27.77 1.92 23.90
N THR A 545 -29.06 1.79 24.18
CA THR A 545 -29.69 1.04 25.29
C THR A 545 -29.74 1.75 26.66
N LEU A 546 -30.62 2.74 26.69
CA LEU A 546 -31.28 3.36 27.87
C LEU A 546 -32.37 2.47 28.52
N ASN A 547 -32.27 1.13 28.41
CA ASN A 547 -33.34 0.22 28.86
C ASN A 547 -32.95 -0.68 30.04
N SER A 548 -31.76 -0.53 30.63
CA SER A 548 -31.39 -1.22 31.87
C SER A 548 -31.20 -0.20 33.01
N THR A 549 -31.50 -0.62 34.23
CA THR A 549 -31.38 0.21 35.44
C THR A 549 -29.94 0.58 35.82
N ASP A 550 -28.93 0.14 35.06
CA ASP A 550 -27.50 0.40 35.27
C ASP A 550 -26.91 1.34 34.19
N ASN A 551 -27.52 2.53 34.06
CA ASN A 551 -27.14 3.57 33.11
C ASN A 551 -25.78 4.22 33.44
N LYS A 552 -24.66 3.55 33.17
CA LYS A 552 -23.30 4.11 33.36
C LYS A 552 -22.59 4.28 32.02
N ILE A 553 -22.43 5.53 31.59
CA ILE A 553 -21.44 5.90 30.57
C ILE A 553 -20.10 5.94 31.30
N ASN A 554 -19.26 4.93 31.08
CA ASN A 554 -17.91 4.86 31.63
C ASN A 554 -16.91 5.45 30.61
N LEU A 555 -16.40 6.64 30.91
CA LEU A 555 -15.31 7.28 30.18
C LEU A 555 -14.09 7.39 31.08
N SER A 556 -12.90 7.07 30.56
CA SER A 556 -11.63 7.27 31.26
C SER A 556 -10.76 8.23 30.45
N VAL A 557 -10.26 9.28 31.09
CA VAL A 557 -9.41 10.30 30.46
C VAL A 557 -8.10 10.40 31.21
N GLU A 558 -7.01 10.11 30.52
CA GLU A 558 -5.64 10.31 30.98
C GLU A 558 -4.81 10.90 29.83
N PHE A 559 -3.79 11.70 30.16
CA PHE A 559 -2.84 12.27 29.19
C PHE A 559 -3.54 13.05 28.06
N GLN A 560 -4.45 13.94 28.41
CA GLN A 560 -5.17 14.80 27.45
C GLN A 560 -5.17 16.26 27.89
N LYS A 561 -5.05 17.15 26.92
CA LYS A 561 -5.10 18.60 27.05
C LYS A 561 -6.19 19.16 26.15
N ASN A 562 -6.96 20.12 26.64
CA ASN A 562 -7.98 20.83 25.86
C ASN A 562 -9.01 19.88 25.18
N LEU A 563 -9.32 18.74 25.80
CA LEU A 563 -10.31 17.79 25.28
C LEU A 563 -11.72 18.34 25.49
N ILE A 564 -12.51 18.37 24.41
CA ILE A 564 -13.94 18.70 24.46
C ILE A 564 -14.76 17.43 24.31
N ILE A 565 -15.73 17.22 25.20
CA ILE A 565 -16.64 16.08 25.20
C ILE A 565 -18.08 16.58 25.03
N GLU A 566 -18.79 16.05 24.05
CA GLU A 566 -20.17 16.40 23.71
C GLU A 566 -21.05 15.14 23.51
N PRO A 567 -21.97 14.83 24.44
CA PRO A 567 -22.94 13.74 24.25
C PRO A 567 -24.04 14.18 23.28
N THR A 568 -24.40 13.31 22.33
CA THR A 568 -25.31 13.63 21.21
C THR A 568 -26.80 13.27 21.46
N ARG A 569 -27.12 12.43 22.45
CA ARG A 569 -28.50 12.15 22.89
C ARG A 569 -28.74 12.60 24.33
N LEU A 570 -29.52 13.67 24.48
CA LEU A 570 -30.03 14.18 25.75
C LEU A 570 -31.39 13.53 26.05
N SER A 571 -31.42 12.32 26.62
CA SER A 571 -32.65 11.83 27.26
C SER A 571 -32.48 11.82 28.79
N LEU A 572 -33.00 12.89 29.40
CA LEU A 572 -33.47 13.00 30.78
C LEU A 572 -32.49 12.60 31.90
N VAL A 573 -31.69 13.59 32.31
CA VAL A 573 -31.55 14.05 33.71
C VAL A 573 -31.74 12.97 34.79
N ARG A 574 -30.72 12.11 34.96
CA ARG A 574 -30.24 11.54 36.25
C ARG A 574 -29.10 10.52 36.02
N GLN A 575 -28.29 10.70 34.98
CA GLN A 575 -27.15 9.81 34.76
C GLN A 575 -26.00 10.22 35.70
N ARG A 576 -25.56 9.30 36.56
CA ARG A 576 -24.23 9.37 37.16
C ARG A 576 -23.25 9.01 36.05
N GLU A 577 -22.92 9.98 35.21
CA GLU A 577 -21.81 9.84 34.26
C GLU A 577 -20.53 9.63 35.08
N PHE A 578 -19.95 8.43 35.02
CA PHE A 578 -18.68 8.15 35.67
C PHE A 578 -17.56 8.53 34.69
N LEU A 579 -17.21 9.82 34.68
CA LEU A 579 -15.97 10.28 34.08
C LEU A 579 -14.84 10.06 35.07
N LYS A 580 -13.91 9.15 34.74
CA LYS A 580 -12.66 8.97 35.50
C LYS A 580 -11.58 9.84 34.88
N ILE A 581 -11.18 10.89 35.60
CA ILE A 581 -10.02 11.71 35.26
C ILE A 581 -8.81 11.14 35.98
N GLY A 582 -7.78 10.74 35.22
CA GLY A 582 -6.52 10.23 35.75
C GLY A 582 -5.36 11.21 35.55
N LYS A 583 -4.18 10.67 35.24
CA LYS A 583 -2.91 11.42 35.19
C LYS A 583 -2.81 12.38 34.02
N ASP A 584 -2.09 13.48 34.22
CA ASP A 584 -1.67 14.44 33.17
C ASP A 584 -2.83 14.92 32.28
N VAL A 585 -3.91 15.33 32.94
CA VAL A 585 -5.11 15.88 32.31
C VAL A 585 -5.20 17.37 32.58
N SER A 586 -5.49 18.18 31.56
CA SER A 586 -5.74 19.61 31.75
C SER A 586 -6.76 20.19 30.76
N ASN A 587 -7.62 21.10 31.26
CA ASN A 587 -8.64 21.80 30.47
C ASN A 587 -9.63 20.85 29.77
N ILE A 588 -10.38 20.07 30.55
CA ILE A 588 -11.45 19.23 30.01
C ILE A 588 -12.78 19.97 30.05
N TYR A 589 -13.46 20.00 28.91
CA TYR A 589 -14.74 20.70 28.75
C TYR A 589 -15.84 19.73 28.36
N ILE A 590 -16.94 19.72 29.11
CA ILE A 590 -18.11 18.87 28.84
C ILE A 590 -19.29 19.77 28.51
N LYS A 591 -19.75 19.73 27.26
CA LYS A 591 -20.64 20.76 26.69
C LYS A 591 -22.07 20.84 27.24
N ASN A 592 -22.48 19.95 28.14
CA ASN A 592 -23.80 19.96 28.76
C ASN A 592 -23.80 20.13 30.30
N ASN A 593 -22.62 20.24 30.94
CA ASN A 593 -22.52 20.39 32.40
C ASN A 593 -21.80 21.67 32.87
N PHE A 594 -21.26 22.52 31.97
CA PHE A 594 -20.47 23.73 32.31
C PHE A 594 -19.46 23.54 33.46
N GLN A 595 -18.95 22.32 33.69
CA GLN A 595 -17.90 22.05 34.64
C GLN A 595 -16.57 21.98 33.90
N LYS A 596 -15.64 22.87 34.27
CA LYS A 596 -14.25 22.85 33.82
C LYS A 596 -13.44 22.08 34.86
N PHE A 597 -12.76 21.02 34.45
CA PHE A 597 -11.88 20.20 35.29
C PHE A 597 -10.41 20.44 34.95
#